data_AF-A0A976BFJ6-F1
#
_entry.id   AF-A0A976BFJ6-F1
#
_cell.length_a   1.000
_cell.length_b   1.000
_cell.length_c   1.000
_cell.angle_alpha   90.00
_cell.angle_beta   90.00
_cell.angle_gamma   90.00
#
_symmetry.space_group_name_H-M   'P 1'
#
loop_
_entity.id
_entity.type
_entity.pdbx_description
1 polymer ?
#
loop_
_entity_poly.entity_id
_entity_poly.type
_entity_poly.pdbx_seq_one_letter_code
_entity_poly.pdbx_strand_id
1 'polypeptide(L)'
;MNHAEIVPLTELTCQPIDMNLIPGPAPESLGQLFEALASAQGEFMPIAKNRTAHVIPEDSRKAPYSYDYSDMHEIREKTTPALSKHSLALMQIVTDKPNGGTHIRTIIAHKSAARVESSLSVVRGDADIKTFGATITILRRYIVAAMLNVAGEADLDESPDPNAGAGLSPVRPEVHTGMRDATSIGELSKVMSGLPKDERAKYNPYFEQRMQELRAAQEAA
;
A
#
# COMPACT_ATOMS: atom_id res chain seq x y z
N MET A 1 36.95 59.00 3.70
CA MET A 1 37.35 58.39 2.41
C MET A 1 37.29 56.88 2.59
N ASN A 2 36.47 56.25 1.74
CA ASN A 2 36.23 54.82 1.53
C ASN A 2 35.64 53.98 2.68
N HIS A 3 34.31 54.11 2.79
CA HIS A 3 33.42 52.96 2.99
C HIS A 3 33.50 52.04 1.77
N ALA A 4 33.61 50.73 2.00
CA ALA A 4 33.19 49.70 1.07
C ALA A 4 32.38 48.67 1.87
N GLU A 5 31.08 48.90 1.92
CA GLU A 5 30.06 47.89 2.21
C GLU A 5 29.73 47.11 0.92
N ILE A 6 28.86 46.09 1.08
CA ILE A 6 28.13 45.30 0.06
C ILE A 6 28.98 44.11 -0.49
N VAL A 7 28.59 42.82 -0.40
CA VAL A 7 27.30 42.17 -0.72
C VAL A 7 27.05 40.93 0.19
N PRO A 8 25.78 40.60 0.50
CA PRO A 8 25.34 39.61 1.49
C PRO A 8 25.04 38.24 0.86
N LEU A 9 24.64 37.27 1.70
CA LEU A 9 23.66 36.20 1.39
C LEU A 9 23.35 35.46 2.70
N THR A 10 22.55 36.11 3.56
CA THR A 10 21.84 35.41 4.63
C THR A 10 20.89 34.39 4.00
N GLU A 11 21.17 33.12 4.32
CA GLU A 11 20.20 32.03 4.38
C GLU A 11 19.36 31.77 3.13
N LEU A 12 19.99 31.26 2.07
CA LEU A 12 19.34 30.19 1.31
C LEU A 12 19.39 28.91 2.14
N THR A 13 18.45 28.78 3.09
CA THR A 13 18.12 27.47 3.67
C THR A 13 17.35 26.68 2.61
N CYS A 14 18.06 26.22 1.59
CA CYS A 14 17.59 25.08 0.81
C CYS A 14 17.69 23.88 1.76
N GLN A 15 16.60 23.59 2.47
CA GLN A 15 16.46 22.32 3.21
C GLN A 15 16.82 21.21 2.21
N PRO A 16 17.82 20.37 2.50
CA PRO A 16 18.27 19.37 1.54
C PRO A 16 17.10 18.42 1.26
N ILE A 17 16.87 18.13 -0.02
CA ILE A 17 15.94 17.08 -0.45
C ILE A 17 16.47 15.78 0.16
N ASP A 18 15.91 15.35 1.29
CA ASP A 18 16.32 14.12 1.95
C ASP A 18 15.70 12.90 1.25
N MET A 19 16.28 12.56 0.10
CA MET A 19 16.21 11.24 -0.52
C MET A 19 17.37 10.36 -0.04
N ASN A 20 17.81 10.47 1.23
CA ASN A 20 18.92 9.73 1.85
C ASN A 20 19.94 9.13 0.85
N LEU A 21 20.58 10.04 0.10
CA LEU A 21 21.70 9.79 -0.81
C LEU A 21 22.96 9.58 0.05
N ILE A 22 23.00 8.48 0.82
CA ILE A 22 24.24 8.02 1.46
C ILE A 22 25.33 8.08 0.40
N PRO A 23 26.52 8.70 0.64
CA PRO A 23 27.47 9.03 -0.41
C PRO A 23 27.73 7.84 -1.34
N GLY A 24 27.05 7.83 -2.48
CA GLY A 24 27.26 6.92 -3.60
C GLY A 24 28.08 7.66 -4.66
N PRO A 25 28.68 6.96 -5.63
CA PRO A 25 29.73 7.50 -6.50
C PRO A 25 29.26 8.74 -7.28
N ALA A 26 30.22 9.48 -7.85
CA ALA A 26 30.07 10.78 -8.52
C ALA A 26 28.69 11.09 -9.17
N PRO A 27 28.23 12.36 -9.21
CA PRO A 27 26.93 12.78 -9.74
C PRO A 27 26.55 12.18 -11.11
N GLU A 28 27.54 11.89 -11.94
CA GLU A 28 27.41 11.21 -13.24
C GLU A 28 26.73 9.83 -13.15
N SER A 29 26.85 9.13 -12.02
CA SER A 29 26.26 7.80 -11.80
C SER A 29 24.76 7.84 -11.51
N LEU A 30 24.24 8.96 -10.98
CA LEU A 30 22.82 9.18 -10.70
C LEU A 30 22.02 9.43 -11.99
N GLY A 31 22.61 10.13 -12.96
CA GLY A 31 22.00 10.32 -14.28
C GLY A 31 21.66 8.98 -14.94
N GLN A 32 22.61 8.02 -14.90
CA GLN A 32 22.40 6.67 -15.42
C GLN A 32 21.28 5.91 -14.68
N LEU A 33 21.18 6.09 -13.36
CA LEU A 33 20.11 5.48 -12.58
C LEU A 33 18.74 6.05 -12.96
N PHE A 34 18.63 7.38 -13.10
CA PHE A 34 17.36 8.01 -13.45
C PHE A 34 16.95 7.70 -14.89
N GLU A 35 17.89 7.65 -15.83
CA GLU A 35 17.66 7.22 -17.20
C GLU A 35 17.14 5.77 -17.25
N ALA A 36 17.80 4.86 -16.53
CA ALA A 36 17.38 3.47 -16.41
C ALA A 36 15.99 3.34 -15.77
N LEU A 37 15.72 4.13 -14.72
CA LEU A 37 14.44 4.07 -13.99
C LEU A 37 13.30 4.60 -14.86
N ALA A 38 13.50 5.72 -15.55
CA ALA A 38 12.52 6.28 -16.47
C ALA A 38 12.23 5.31 -17.64
N SER A 39 13.27 4.67 -18.19
CA SER A 39 13.12 3.68 -19.26
C SER A 39 12.38 2.43 -18.78
N ALA A 40 12.67 1.95 -17.56
CA ALA A 40 11.96 0.83 -16.97
C ALA A 40 10.49 1.16 -16.72
N GLN A 41 10.20 2.35 -16.20
CA GLN A 41 8.82 2.81 -15.95
C GLN A 41 7.98 2.84 -17.22
N GLY A 42 8.57 3.22 -18.36
CA GLY A 42 7.89 3.16 -19.66
C GLY A 42 7.53 1.76 -20.14
N GLU A 43 8.12 0.72 -19.55
CA GLU A 43 7.88 -0.69 -19.88
C GLU A 43 7.04 -1.44 -18.83
N PHE A 44 6.59 -0.77 -17.77
CA PHE A 44 5.76 -1.40 -16.75
C PHE A 44 4.38 -1.77 -17.32
N MET A 45 3.95 -2.99 -17.01
CA MET A 45 2.62 -3.46 -17.38
C MET A 45 1.56 -2.95 -16.40
N PRO A 46 0.29 -2.83 -16.83
CA PRO A 46 -0.80 -2.51 -15.91
C PRO A 46 -0.88 -3.50 -14.75
N ILE A 47 -1.04 -2.98 -13.54
CA ILE A 47 -1.12 -3.76 -12.30
C ILE A 47 -2.60 -3.93 -11.94
N ALA A 48 -3.06 -5.19 -11.88
CA ALA A 48 -4.42 -5.49 -11.50
C ALA A 48 -4.59 -5.52 -9.97
N LYS A 49 -5.78 -5.19 -9.46
CA LYS A 49 -6.17 -5.59 -8.10
C LYS A 49 -6.57 -7.07 -8.14
N ASN A 50 -5.73 -7.94 -7.59
CA ASN A 50 -5.87 -9.40 -7.72
C ASN A 50 -6.29 -10.10 -6.41
N ARG A 51 -6.47 -9.34 -5.33
CA ARG A 51 -6.89 -9.84 -4.01
C ARG A 51 -7.93 -8.92 -3.39
N THR A 52 -8.78 -9.51 -2.56
CA THR A 52 -9.75 -8.77 -1.73
C THR A 52 -9.39 -8.98 -0.26
N ALA A 53 -9.28 -7.89 0.50
CA ALA A 53 -9.17 -7.93 1.96
C ALA A 53 -10.57 -7.78 2.56
N HIS A 54 -10.86 -8.54 3.62
CA HIS A 54 -12.05 -8.36 4.44
C HIS A 54 -11.62 -7.89 5.82
N VAL A 55 -12.14 -6.75 6.26
CA VAL A 55 -11.85 -6.14 7.55
C VAL A 55 -13.10 -6.18 8.41
N ILE A 56 -12.96 -6.79 9.58
CA ILE A 56 -13.98 -6.80 10.63
C ILE A 56 -13.45 -5.90 11.74
N PRO A 57 -14.03 -4.69 11.92
CA PRO A 57 -13.63 -3.79 13.00
C PRO A 57 -13.89 -4.42 14.38
N GLU A 58 -12.97 -4.19 15.31
CA GLU A 58 -13.16 -4.60 16.72
C GLU A 58 -14.33 -3.83 17.39
N ASP A 59 -14.57 -2.59 16.95
CA ASP A 59 -15.72 -1.80 17.36
C ASP A 59 -16.98 -2.29 16.62
N SER A 60 -17.86 -2.96 17.35
CA SER A 60 -19.13 -3.50 16.84
C SER A 60 -20.09 -2.46 16.27
N ARG A 61 -19.84 -1.16 16.48
CA ARG A 61 -20.60 -0.07 15.86
C ARG A 61 -20.16 0.23 14.43
N LYS A 62 -18.96 -0.20 14.03
CA LYS A 62 -18.42 0.00 12.68
C LYS A 62 -18.77 -1.21 11.82
N ALA A 63 -19.33 -0.95 10.65
CA ALA A 63 -19.65 -2.00 9.70
C ALA A 63 -18.35 -2.64 9.16
N PRO A 64 -18.31 -3.98 9.01
CA PRO A 64 -17.28 -4.66 8.24
C PRO A 64 -17.20 -4.11 6.82
N TYR A 65 -16.01 -4.14 6.23
CA TYR A 65 -15.79 -3.67 4.88
C TYR A 65 -14.79 -4.55 4.15
N SER A 66 -14.82 -4.50 2.82
CA SER A 66 -13.86 -5.16 1.96
C SER A 66 -13.18 -4.16 1.05
N TYR A 67 -11.97 -4.47 0.59
CA TYR A 67 -11.30 -3.67 -0.42
C TYR A 67 -10.40 -4.54 -1.28
N ASP A 68 -10.38 -4.22 -2.56
CA ASP A 68 -9.51 -4.88 -3.52
C ASP A 68 -8.13 -4.23 -3.52
N TYR A 69 -7.11 -5.05 -3.69
CA TYR A 69 -5.72 -4.63 -3.68
C TYR A 69 -4.87 -5.49 -4.62
N SER A 70 -3.76 -4.94 -5.09
CA SER A 70 -2.72 -5.70 -5.79
C SER A 70 -1.79 -6.33 -4.77
N ASP A 71 -1.52 -7.64 -4.83
CA ASP A 71 -0.51 -8.24 -3.97
C ASP A 71 0.92 -7.93 -4.45
N MET A 72 1.91 -8.23 -3.59
CA MET A 72 3.32 -7.99 -3.93
C MET A 72 3.78 -8.84 -5.13
N HIS A 73 3.15 -9.99 -5.36
CA HIS A 73 3.48 -10.85 -6.48
C HIS A 73 3.10 -10.18 -7.80
N GLU A 74 1.88 -9.66 -7.90
CA GLU A 74 1.41 -8.90 -9.06
C GLU A 74 2.35 -7.75 -9.41
N ILE A 75 2.67 -6.90 -8.42
CA ILE A 75 3.55 -5.75 -8.64
C ILE A 75 4.92 -6.21 -9.16
N ARG A 76 5.50 -7.25 -8.56
CA ARG A 76 6.81 -7.78 -9.00
C ARG A 76 6.74 -8.38 -10.39
N GLU A 77 5.70 -9.13 -10.72
CA GLU A 77 5.54 -9.75 -12.03
C GLU A 77 5.50 -8.68 -13.14
N LYS A 78 4.79 -7.57 -12.90
CA LYS A 78 4.62 -6.49 -13.89
C LYS A 78 5.78 -5.51 -13.98
N THR A 79 6.67 -5.46 -12.98
CA THR A 79 7.77 -4.47 -12.92
C THR A 79 9.17 -5.07 -12.99
N THR A 80 9.39 -6.27 -12.42
CA THR A 80 10.72 -6.90 -12.34
C THR A 80 11.36 -7.14 -13.72
N PRO A 81 10.64 -7.56 -14.77
CA PRO A 81 11.25 -7.75 -16.10
C PRO A 81 11.88 -6.47 -16.66
N ALA A 82 11.16 -5.35 -16.58
CA ALA A 82 11.63 -4.05 -17.05
C ALA A 82 12.79 -3.52 -16.18
N LEU A 83 12.69 -3.63 -14.85
CA LEU A 83 13.79 -3.27 -13.95
C LEU A 83 15.06 -4.05 -14.28
N SER A 84 14.95 -5.37 -14.47
CA SER A 84 16.09 -6.23 -14.78
C SER A 84 16.72 -5.88 -16.14
N LYS A 85 15.89 -5.61 -17.15
CA LYS A 85 16.33 -5.20 -18.49
C LYS A 85 17.18 -3.92 -18.44
N HIS A 86 16.79 -2.98 -17.58
CA HIS A 86 17.49 -1.70 -17.38
C HIS A 86 18.52 -1.73 -16.25
N SER A 87 18.98 -2.92 -15.83
CA SER A 87 20.03 -3.07 -14.82
C SER A 87 19.70 -2.45 -13.45
N LEU A 88 18.42 -2.48 -13.07
CA LEU A 88 17.91 -2.02 -11.79
C LEU A 88 17.53 -3.21 -10.90
N ALA A 89 17.91 -3.13 -9.63
CA ALA A 89 17.55 -4.09 -8.60
C ALA A 89 16.71 -3.40 -7.51
N LEU A 90 15.55 -3.97 -7.20
CA LEU A 90 14.70 -3.55 -6.08
C LEU A 90 14.95 -4.47 -4.88
N MET A 91 15.38 -3.89 -3.76
CA MET A 91 15.66 -4.59 -2.51
C MET A 91 14.83 -4.01 -1.38
N GLN A 92 14.40 -4.85 -0.45
CA GLN A 92 13.64 -4.39 0.71
C GLN A 92 14.07 -5.16 1.95
N ILE A 93 14.63 -4.44 2.91
CA ILE A 93 15.31 -4.96 4.09
C ILE A 93 14.54 -4.46 5.32
N VAL A 94 14.14 -5.39 6.18
CA VAL A 94 13.58 -5.08 7.50
C VAL A 94 14.70 -5.25 8.51
N THR A 95 15.02 -4.19 9.24
CA THR A 95 16.12 -4.21 10.21
C THR A 95 15.80 -3.33 11.41
N ASP A 96 16.55 -3.50 12.48
CA ASP A 96 16.40 -2.73 13.70
C ASP A 96 17.25 -1.47 13.66
N LYS A 97 16.72 -0.39 14.20
CA LYS A 97 17.44 0.88 14.30
C LYS A 97 18.41 0.84 15.48
N PRO A 98 19.54 1.58 15.40
CA PRO A 98 20.49 1.70 16.51
C PRO A 98 19.87 2.24 17.81
N ASN A 99 18.85 3.08 17.71
CA ASN A 99 18.15 3.70 18.84
C ASN A 99 16.86 2.96 19.26
N GLY A 100 16.65 1.74 18.74
CA GLY A 100 15.45 0.95 18.98
C GLY A 100 14.34 1.21 17.96
N GLY A 101 13.49 0.20 17.78
CA GLY A 101 12.44 0.17 16.77
C GLY A 101 12.89 -0.46 15.45
N THR A 102 11.94 -0.84 14.61
CA THR A 102 12.19 -1.51 13.34
C THR A 102 12.01 -0.51 12.20
N HIS A 103 12.78 -0.65 11.13
CA HIS A 103 12.53 0.10 9.90
C HIS A 103 12.63 -0.78 8.66
N ILE A 104 11.89 -0.36 7.64
CA ILE A 104 11.89 -0.97 6.32
C ILE A 104 12.69 -0.06 5.40
N ARG A 105 13.83 -0.55 4.94
CA ARG A 105 14.65 0.10 3.91
C ARG A 105 14.30 -0.48 2.56
N THR A 106 13.87 0.34 1.64
CA THR A 106 13.59 -0.04 0.26
C THR A 106 14.58 0.67 -0.64
N ILE A 107 15.32 -0.08 -1.46
CA ILE A 107 16.44 0.43 -2.24
C ILE A 107 16.25 0.03 -3.70
N ILE A 108 16.35 1.01 -4.60
CA ILE A 108 16.54 0.78 -6.04
C ILE A 108 18.01 1.01 -6.33
N ALA A 109 18.73 -0.03 -6.75
CA ALA A 109 20.16 0.04 -7.08
C ALA A 109 20.38 -0.19 -8.58
N HIS A 110 21.32 0.54 -9.17
CA HIS A 110 21.71 0.41 -10.57
C HIS A 110 23.13 -0.19 -10.69
N LYS A 111 23.46 -0.79 -11.83
CA LYS A 111 24.82 -1.35 -12.09
C LYS A 111 25.96 -0.34 -11.93
N SER A 112 25.67 0.96 -12.03
CA SER A 112 26.65 2.05 -11.79
C SER A 112 27.01 2.26 -10.31
N ALA A 113 26.46 1.42 -9.42
CA ALA A 113 26.50 1.57 -7.96
C ALA A 113 25.75 2.79 -7.41
N ALA A 114 25.07 3.55 -8.27
CA ALA A 114 24.07 4.52 -7.83
C ALA A 114 22.85 3.80 -7.22
N ARG A 115 22.23 4.44 -6.23
CA ARG A 115 21.02 3.92 -5.59
C ARG A 115 20.13 5.05 -5.06
N VAL A 116 18.83 4.77 -5.01
CA VAL A 116 17.82 5.58 -4.31
C VAL A 116 17.23 4.75 -3.19
N GLU A 117 17.06 5.33 -2.01
CA GLU A 117 16.58 4.65 -0.82
C GLU A 117 15.39 5.38 -0.19
N SER A 118 14.40 4.60 0.25
CA SER A 118 13.34 5.02 1.16
C SER A 118 13.46 4.23 2.47
N SER A 119 13.35 4.93 3.60
CA SER A 119 13.41 4.33 4.93
C SER A 119 12.13 4.66 5.70
N LEU A 120 11.31 3.65 5.97
CA LEU A 120 10.08 3.80 6.74
C LEU A 120 10.26 3.25 8.15
N SER A 121 10.01 4.08 9.15
CA SER A 121 10.02 3.68 10.55
C SER A 121 8.73 2.95 10.91
N VAL A 122 8.84 1.78 11.53
CA VAL A 122 7.69 0.99 11.97
C VAL A 122 7.75 0.83 13.48
N VAL A 123 6.71 1.35 14.14
CA VAL A 123 6.55 1.15 15.58
C VAL A 123 5.94 -0.23 15.78
N ARG A 124 6.64 -1.09 16.54
CA ARG A 124 6.13 -2.42 16.88
C ARG A 124 5.00 -2.36 17.91
N GLY A 125 5.12 -1.48 18.91
CA GLY A 125 4.19 -1.42 20.05
C GLY A 125 4.09 -2.76 20.80
N ASP A 126 2.94 -3.00 21.42
CA ASP A 126 2.60 -4.27 22.09
C ASP A 126 1.95 -5.30 21.15
N ALA A 127 2.00 -5.08 19.84
CA ALA A 127 1.38 -5.95 18.87
C ALA A 127 2.01 -7.36 18.89
N ASP A 128 1.16 -8.38 18.77
CA ASP A 128 1.63 -9.75 18.62
C ASP A 128 2.44 -9.91 17.32
N ILE A 129 3.27 -10.96 17.25
CA ILE A 129 4.18 -11.16 16.12
C ILE A 129 3.43 -11.33 14.78
N LYS A 130 2.19 -11.82 14.83
CA LYS A 130 1.35 -12.05 13.65
C LYS A 130 0.85 -10.72 13.08
N THR A 131 0.31 -9.85 13.92
CA THR A 131 -0.18 -8.51 13.56
C THR A 131 0.96 -7.63 13.08
N PHE A 132 2.12 -7.73 13.74
CA PHE A 132 3.33 -7.04 13.29
C PHE A 132 3.77 -7.54 11.90
N GLY A 133 3.80 -8.86 11.68
CA GLY A 133 4.13 -9.44 10.38
C GLY A 133 3.17 -9.03 9.26
N ALA A 134 1.86 -8.97 9.55
CA ALA A 134 0.85 -8.48 8.62
C ALA A 134 1.06 -7.00 8.27
N THR A 135 1.32 -6.16 9.29
CA THR A 135 1.65 -4.74 9.11
C THR A 135 2.87 -4.56 8.21
N ILE A 136 3.96 -5.29 8.47
CA ILE A 136 5.17 -5.23 7.64
C ILE A 136 4.85 -5.59 6.18
N THR A 137 4.10 -6.65 5.94
CA THR A 137 3.72 -7.06 4.57
C THR A 137 2.94 -5.97 3.83
N ILE A 138 1.99 -5.32 4.51
CA ILE A 138 1.19 -4.24 3.94
C ILE A 138 2.07 -3.02 3.62
N LEU A 139 2.89 -2.56 4.57
CA LEU A 139 3.78 -1.42 4.38
C LEU A 139 4.78 -1.66 3.25
N ARG A 140 5.33 -2.87 3.18
CA ARG A 140 6.29 -3.23 2.16
C ARG A 140 5.76 -3.02 0.75
N ARG A 141 4.48 -3.39 0.54
CA ARG A 141 3.79 -3.19 -0.72
C ARG A 141 3.65 -1.71 -1.07
N TYR A 142 3.16 -0.90 -0.14
CA TYR A 142 2.93 0.52 -0.40
C TYR A 142 4.23 1.27 -0.71
N ILE A 143 5.32 0.97 0.00
CA ILE A 143 6.62 1.60 -0.28
C ILE A 143 7.10 1.22 -1.68
N VAL A 144 6.97 -0.05 -2.08
CA VAL A 144 7.38 -0.49 -3.42
C VAL A 144 6.55 0.18 -4.51
N ALA A 145 5.23 0.21 -4.35
CA ALA A 145 4.33 0.88 -5.29
C ALA A 145 4.68 2.37 -5.45
N ALA A 146 4.89 3.07 -4.33
CA ALA A 146 5.31 4.47 -4.33
C ALA A 146 6.68 4.69 -4.98
N MET A 147 7.68 3.86 -4.64
CA MET A 147 9.03 4.00 -5.19
C MET A 147 9.11 3.73 -6.69
N LEU A 148 8.27 2.83 -7.21
CA LEU A 148 8.20 2.53 -8.65
C LEU A 148 7.24 3.47 -9.39
N ASN A 149 6.50 4.32 -8.68
CA ASN A 149 5.43 5.16 -9.21
C ASN A 149 4.38 4.34 -9.97
N VAL A 150 3.87 3.29 -9.32
CA VAL A 150 2.83 2.42 -9.86
C VAL A 150 1.63 2.34 -8.93
N ALA A 151 0.44 2.23 -9.52
CA ALA A 151 -0.82 2.02 -8.83
C ALA A 151 -1.61 0.89 -9.51
N GLY A 152 -2.52 0.27 -8.76
CA GLY A 152 -3.46 -0.70 -9.34
C GLY A 152 -4.50 0.00 -10.20
N GLU A 153 -5.11 -0.72 -11.15
CA GLU A 153 -6.22 -0.18 -11.93
C GLU A 153 -7.38 0.27 -11.00
N ALA A 154 -7.91 1.47 -11.25
CA ALA A 154 -8.84 2.22 -10.41
C ALA A 154 -8.27 2.72 -9.06
N ASP A 155 -7.44 3.76 -9.12
CA ASP A 155 -7.08 4.60 -7.95
C ASP A 155 -8.18 5.65 -7.63
N LEU A 156 -9.19 5.75 -8.51
CA LEU A 156 -10.42 6.50 -8.29
C LEU A 156 -11.37 5.65 -7.43
N ASP A 157 -11.12 5.63 -6.13
CA ASP A 157 -12.12 5.17 -5.19
C ASP A 157 -13.06 6.35 -4.91
N GLU A 158 -14.20 6.38 -5.59
CA GLU A 158 -15.28 7.32 -5.31
C GLU A 158 -15.89 6.94 -3.95
N SER A 159 -15.22 7.32 -2.86
CA SER A 159 -15.74 7.14 -1.51
C SER A 159 -16.70 8.27 -1.18
N PRO A 160 -17.98 8.02 -0.84
CA PRO A 160 -18.91 9.07 -0.41
C PRO A 160 -18.66 9.57 1.03
N ASP A 161 -17.57 9.15 1.69
CA ASP A 161 -17.27 9.44 3.10
C ASP A 161 -16.14 10.48 3.24
N PRO A 162 -16.46 11.76 3.53
CA PRO A 162 -15.47 12.84 3.63
C PRO A 162 -14.54 12.73 4.85
N ASN A 163 -14.72 11.74 5.73
CA ASN A 163 -13.88 11.52 6.91
C ASN A 163 -12.88 10.35 6.77
N ALA A 164 -12.82 9.69 5.61
CA ALA A 164 -11.79 8.68 5.37
C ALA A 164 -10.43 9.37 5.18
N GLY A 165 -9.56 9.26 6.18
CA GLY A 165 -8.16 9.71 6.08
C GLY A 165 -7.47 9.07 4.87
N ALA A 166 -6.63 9.86 4.19
CA ALA A 166 -5.97 9.49 2.94
C ALA A 166 -5.31 8.10 2.98
N GLY A 167 -5.67 7.24 2.02
CA GLY A 167 -4.90 6.04 1.67
C GLY A 167 -5.54 4.68 1.99
N LEU A 168 -6.78 4.63 2.47
CA LEU A 168 -7.55 3.41 2.63
C LEU A 168 -9.00 3.74 2.35
N SER A 169 -9.39 3.88 1.09
CA SER A 169 -10.81 3.83 0.77
C SER A 169 -11.18 2.36 0.61
N PRO A 170 -12.07 1.85 1.48
CA PRO A 170 -12.75 0.61 1.20
C PRO A 170 -13.97 0.90 0.34
N VAL A 171 -14.13 0.13 -0.73
CA VAL A 171 -15.43 -0.06 -1.36
C VAL A 171 -16.30 -0.76 -0.30
N ARG A 172 -17.04 0.01 0.50
CA ARG A 172 -18.01 -0.56 1.43
C ARG A 172 -19.01 -1.34 0.57
N PRO A 173 -19.07 -2.69 0.63
CA PRO A 173 -20.15 -3.40 -0.02
C PRO A 173 -21.45 -2.86 0.58
N GLU A 174 -22.44 -2.60 -0.27
CA GLU A 174 -23.68 -2.02 0.24
C GLU A 174 -24.31 -2.95 1.28
N VAL A 175 -24.57 -2.40 2.46
CA VAL A 175 -25.07 -3.17 3.60
C VAL A 175 -26.56 -3.40 3.45
N HIS A 176 -26.98 -4.66 3.41
CA HIS A 176 -28.40 -5.02 3.50
C HIS A 176 -28.79 -5.29 4.95
N THR A 177 -29.76 -4.53 5.49
CA THR A 177 -30.20 -4.61 6.89
C THR A 177 -30.60 -6.03 7.30
N GLY A 178 -31.36 -6.73 6.45
CA GLY A 178 -31.74 -8.12 6.71
C GLY A 178 -30.58 -9.12 6.72
N MET A 179 -29.48 -8.85 5.98
CA MET A 179 -28.31 -9.74 5.99
C MET A 179 -27.42 -9.45 7.20
N ARG A 180 -27.37 -8.20 7.65
CA ARG A 180 -26.65 -7.79 8.88
C ARG A 180 -27.24 -8.47 10.10
N ASP A 181 -28.57 -8.45 10.20
CA ASP A 181 -29.30 -8.95 11.37
C ASP A 181 -29.45 -10.50 11.35
N ALA A 182 -28.99 -11.17 10.28
CA ALA A 182 -28.97 -12.62 10.20
C ALA A 182 -27.94 -13.23 11.17
N THR A 183 -28.40 -14.19 11.96
CA THR A 183 -27.61 -14.89 12.99
C THR A 183 -27.22 -16.32 12.59
N SER A 184 -27.83 -16.84 11.52
CA SER A 184 -27.52 -18.16 10.99
C SER A 184 -27.38 -18.16 9.47
N ILE A 185 -26.61 -19.12 8.94
CA ILE A 185 -26.43 -19.29 7.49
C ILE A 185 -27.79 -19.46 6.77
N GLY A 186 -28.75 -20.11 7.44
CA GLY A 186 -30.10 -20.31 6.93
C GLY A 186 -30.88 -18.99 6.80
N GLU A 187 -30.81 -18.12 7.80
CA GLU A 187 -31.42 -16.78 7.76
C GLU A 187 -30.79 -15.92 6.67
N LEU A 188 -29.47 -15.92 6.57
CA LEU A 188 -28.73 -15.17 5.57
C LEU A 188 -29.11 -15.60 4.14
N SER A 189 -29.19 -16.91 3.89
CA SER A 189 -29.58 -17.48 2.58
C SER A 189 -31.03 -17.16 2.22
N LYS A 190 -31.91 -17.08 3.21
CA LYS A 190 -33.31 -16.68 3.04
C LYS A 190 -33.46 -15.21 2.65
N VAL A 191 -32.62 -14.34 3.23
CA VAL A 191 -32.61 -12.91 2.87
C VAL A 191 -32.11 -12.69 1.44
N MET A 192 -31.05 -13.39 1.02
CA MET A 192 -30.52 -13.27 -0.34
C MET A 192 -31.52 -13.79 -1.40
N SER A 193 -32.15 -14.93 -1.13
CA SER A 193 -33.19 -15.49 -2.00
C SER A 193 -34.50 -14.69 -2.01
N GLY A 194 -34.72 -13.81 -1.04
CA GLY A 194 -35.86 -12.89 -1.01
C GLY A 194 -35.71 -11.64 -1.88
N LEU A 195 -34.48 -11.30 -2.30
CA LEU A 195 -34.19 -10.09 -3.08
C LEU A 195 -34.54 -10.25 -4.57
N PRO A 196 -34.96 -9.16 -5.25
CA PRO A 196 -35.07 -9.09 -6.70
C PRO A 196 -33.75 -9.46 -7.38
N LYS A 197 -33.80 -10.10 -8.55
CA LYS A 197 -32.61 -10.64 -9.23
C LYS A 197 -31.55 -9.58 -9.51
N ASP A 198 -31.97 -8.34 -9.76
CA ASP A 198 -31.10 -7.20 -10.05
C ASP A 198 -30.40 -6.68 -8.79
N GLU A 199 -31.05 -6.78 -7.62
CA GLU A 199 -30.45 -6.41 -6.32
C GLU A 199 -29.55 -7.50 -5.74
N ARG A 200 -29.76 -8.77 -6.12
CA ARG A 200 -28.87 -9.86 -5.70
C ARG A 200 -27.43 -9.65 -6.15
N ALA A 201 -27.22 -9.15 -7.37
CA ALA A 201 -25.88 -8.84 -7.87
C ALA A 201 -25.21 -7.75 -7.01
N LYS A 202 -25.99 -6.77 -6.54
CA LYS A 202 -25.55 -5.66 -5.70
C LYS A 202 -25.09 -6.13 -4.32
N TYR A 203 -25.84 -7.06 -3.71
CA TYR A 203 -25.60 -7.55 -2.35
C TYR A 203 -24.81 -8.87 -2.29
N ASN A 204 -24.45 -9.47 -3.43
CA ASN A 204 -23.70 -10.74 -3.46
C ASN A 204 -22.35 -10.66 -2.72
N PRO A 205 -21.55 -9.58 -2.86
CA PRO A 205 -20.30 -9.45 -2.10
C PRO A 205 -20.53 -9.43 -0.57
N TYR A 206 -21.59 -8.72 -0.11
CA TYR A 206 -21.95 -8.66 1.30
C TYR A 206 -22.48 -10.02 1.81
N PHE A 207 -23.23 -10.74 0.98
CA PHE A 207 -23.75 -12.08 1.27
C PHE A 207 -22.64 -13.12 1.43
N GLU A 208 -21.69 -13.17 0.50
CA GLU A 208 -20.55 -14.11 0.56
C GLU A 208 -19.69 -13.85 1.80
N GLN A 209 -19.45 -12.58 2.12
CA GLN A 209 -18.75 -12.16 3.33
C GLN A 209 -19.47 -12.65 4.59
N ARG A 210 -20.78 -12.36 4.71
CA ARG A 210 -21.56 -12.75 5.89
C ARG A 210 -21.73 -14.27 6.00
N MET A 211 -21.69 -14.99 4.88
CA MET A 211 -21.72 -16.45 4.86
C MET A 211 -20.43 -17.05 5.40
N GLN A 212 -19.27 -16.48 5.05
CA GLN A 212 -17.98 -16.89 5.63
C GLN A 212 -17.92 -16.62 7.13
N GLU A 213 -18.40 -15.46 7.59
CA GLU A 213 -18.45 -15.11 9.01
C GLU A 213 -19.29 -16.10 9.83
N LEU A 214 -20.49 -16.45 9.35
CA LEU A 214 -21.38 -17.38 10.05
C LEU A 214 -20.88 -18.82 10.01
N ARG A 215 -20.14 -19.23 8.96
CA ARG A 215 -19.44 -20.52 8.91
C ARG A 215 -18.30 -20.57 9.91
N ALA A 216 -17.44 -19.55 9.95
CA ALA A 216 -16.35 -19.48 10.90
C ALA A 216 -16.84 -19.45 12.36
N ALA A 217 -17.97 -18.77 12.62
CA ALA A 217 -18.60 -18.76 13.94
C ALA A 217 -19.20 -20.12 14.34
N GLN A 218 -19.67 -20.93 13.38
CA GLN A 218 -20.14 -22.31 13.64
C GLN A 218 -18.98 -23.29 13.89
N GLU A 219 -17.84 -23.09 13.25
CA GLU A 219 -16.65 -23.94 13.43
C GLU A 219 -15.90 -23.63 14.74
N ALA A 220 -16.08 -22.42 15.28
CA ALA A 220 -15.47 -21.99 16.54
C ALA A 220 -16.31 -22.28 17.80
N ALA A 221 -17.53 -22.82 17.64
CA ALA A 221 -18.48 -23.17 18.70
C ALA A 221 -18.54 -24.69 18.92
#